data_AF-A0A8B6LWV2-F1
#
_entry.id   AF-A0A8B6LWV2-F1
#
_cell.length_a   1.000
_cell.length_b   1.000
_cell.length_c   1.000
_cell.angle_alpha   90.00
_cell.angle_beta   90.00
_cell.angle_gamma   90.00
#
_symmetry.space_group_name_H-M   'P 1'
#
loop_
_entity.id
_entity.type
_entity.pdbx_description
1 polymer ?
#
loop_
_entity_poly.entity_id
_entity_poly.type
_entity_poly.pdbx_seq_one_letter_code
_entity_poly.pdbx_strand_id
1 'polypeptide(L)'
;MPQLPHLVSIAALERAFDANDAPRTAELVLSALRQGKGDVMRSFTAHPFEDDWRDFATKAVRDYLQAAQGHVYVVGNPLQRDFLKVGKTGRTPEKRLAELNNEAVVGAFMLVASWEVLDRHYVEKAAHRALSCFARVKEFFQGHYEPVCAAVAKAVEEDRAVLARAGFR
;
A
#
# COMPACT_ATOMS: atom_id res chain seq x y z
N MET A 1 21.99 5.15 -3.91
CA MET A 1 21.32 3.83 -3.93
C MET A 1 20.36 3.79 -2.76
N PRO A 2 19.05 3.52 -2.95
CA PRO A 2 18.16 3.38 -1.81
C PRO A 2 18.48 2.05 -1.12
N GLN A 3 18.78 2.11 0.18
CA GLN A 3 19.02 0.94 0.99
C GLN A 3 17.77 0.05 0.96
N LEU A 4 17.96 -1.23 0.60
CA LEU A 4 16.96 -2.27 0.82
C LEU A 4 16.61 -2.24 2.31
N PRO A 5 15.31 -2.20 2.70
CA PRO A 5 14.97 -2.33 4.11
C PRO A 5 15.56 -3.66 4.60
N HIS A 6 16.31 -3.57 5.70
CA HIS A 6 16.94 -4.70 6.36
C HIS A 6 15.99 -5.91 6.39
N LEU A 7 16.54 -7.11 6.15
CA LEU A 7 15.85 -8.37 6.41
C LEU A 7 14.99 -8.22 7.66
N VAL A 8 13.67 -8.42 7.54
CA VAL A 8 12.82 -8.59 8.70
C VAL A 8 13.40 -9.76 9.47
N SER A 9 14.11 -9.47 10.54
CA SER A 9 14.72 -10.47 11.40
C SER A 9 13.72 -10.83 12.47
N ILE A 10 13.65 -12.12 12.82
CA ILE A 10 12.81 -12.63 13.92
C ILE A 10 13.09 -11.82 15.19
N ALA A 11 14.36 -11.50 15.47
CA ALA A 11 14.76 -10.65 16.59
C ALA A 11 14.14 -9.23 16.57
N ALA A 12 13.86 -8.65 15.40
CA ALA A 12 13.19 -7.34 15.34
C ALA A 12 11.70 -7.44 15.68
N LEU A 13 11.07 -8.55 15.31
CA LEU A 13 9.68 -8.85 15.65
C LEU A 13 9.54 -9.20 17.14
N GLU A 14 10.43 -10.01 17.69
CA GLU A 14 10.48 -10.32 19.13
C GLU A 14 10.61 -9.05 19.97
N ARG A 15 11.57 -8.18 19.64
CA ARG A 15 11.73 -6.89 20.34
C ARG A 15 10.48 -6.01 20.26
N ALA A 16 9.77 -6.03 19.13
CA ALA A 16 8.54 -5.24 18.98
C ALA A 16 7.41 -5.81 19.85
N PHE A 17 7.30 -7.13 19.95
CA PHE A 17 6.36 -7.79 20.86
C PHE A 17 6.69 -7.52 22.33
N ASP A 18 7.95 -7.70 22.74
CA ASP A 18 8.39 -7.47 24.12
C ASP A 18 8.16 -6.02 24.56
N ALA A 19 8.29 -5.08 23.61
CA ALA A 19 7.98 -3.67 23.82
C ALA A 19 6.48 -3.32 23.69
N ASN A 20 5.62 -4.29 23.37
CA ASN A 20 4.20 -4.11 23.07
C ASN A 20 3.96 -3.06 21.96
N ASP A 21 4.85 -3.01 20.96
CA ASP A 21 4.84 -2.06 19.83
C ASP A 21 4.04 -2.63 18.66
N ALA A 22 2.72 -2.45 18.72
CA ALA A 22 1.81 -2.91 17.67
C ALA A 22 2.08 -2.27 16.29
N PRO A 23 2.30 -0.94 16.15
CA PRO A 23 2.63 -0.34 14.86
C PRO A 23 3.87 -0.97 14.20
N ARG A 24 4.96 -1.16 14.96
CA ARG A 24 6.18 -1.76 14.43
C ARG A 24 5.98 -3.22 14.06
N THR A 25 5.22 -3.96 14.85
CA THR A 25 4.88 -5.35 14.58
C THR A 25 4.11 -5.49 13.27
N ALA A 26 3.08 -4.67 13.06
CA ALA A 26 2.30 -4.66 11.81
C ALA A 26 3.19 -4.39 10.60
N GLU A 27 4.08 -3.38 10.68
CA GLU A 27 5.02 -3.04 9.61
C GLU A 27 5.93 -4.22 9.25
N LEU A 28 6.53 -4.87 10.25
CA LEU A 28 7.46 -5.98 10.05
C LEU A 28 6.75 -7.21 9.46
N VAL A 29 5.57 -7.57 9.97
CA VAL A 29 4.77 -8.69 9.45
C VAL A 29 4.35 -8.43 8.00
N LEU A 30 3.76 -7.27 7.71
CA LEU A 30 3.32 -6.93 6.34
C LEU A 30 4.50 -6.88 5.36
N SER A 31 5.64 -6.32 5.79
CA SER A 31 6.86 -6.31 4.99
C SER A 31 7.37 -7.73 4.69
N ALA A 32 7.37 -8.64 5.66
CA ALA A 32 7.75 -10.03 5.47
C ALA A 32 6.80 -10.75 4.50
N LEU A 33 5.48 -10.59 4.65
CA LEU A 33 4.48 -11.16 3.77
C LEU A 33 4.67 -10.72 2.30
N ARG A 34 4.88 -9.42 2.08
CA ARG A 34 5.09 -8.83 0.75
C ARG A 34 6.42 -9.22 0.10
N GLN A 35 7.41 -9.58 0.91
CA GLN A 35 8.68 -10.16 0.44
C GLN A 35 8.60 -11.66 0.16
N GLY A 36 7.42 -12.28 0.31
CA GLY A 36 7.25 -13.73 0.16
C GLY A 36 7.86 -14.55 1.30
N LYS A 37 8.26 -13.89 2.40
CA LYS A 37 8.84 -14.54 3.59
C LYS A 37 7.73 -14.98 4.54
N GLY A 38 6.76 -15.72 4.02
CA GLY A 38 5.65 -16.27 4.82
C GLY A 38 6.12 -17.18 5.96
N ASP A 39 7.33 -17.74 5.85
CA ASP A 39 8.00 -18.49 6.91
C ASP A 39 8.33 -17.66 8.15
N VAL A 40 8.30 -16.32 8.09
CA VAL A 40 8.37 -15.50 9.30
C VAL A 40 7.22 -15.88 10.23
N MET A 41 6.00 -16.12 9.70
CA MET A 41 4.84 -16.63 10.46
C MET A 41 5.00 -18.06 10.99
N ARG A 42 5.88 -18.86 10.38
CA ARG A 42 6.20 -20.23 10.80
C ARG A 42 7.38 -20.30 11.76
N SER A 43 8.29 -19.33 11.71
CA SER A 43 9.43 -19.24 12.62
C SER A 43 9.01 -18.95 14.06
N PHE A 44 7.73 -18.63 14.28
CA PHE A 44 7.13 -18.41 15.59
C PHE A 44 6.81 -19.69 16.37
N THR A 45 6.91 -20.88 15.74
CA THR A 45 6.62 -22.17 16.38
C THR A 45 7.62 -22.58 17.47
N ALA A 46 8.63 -21.76 17.75
CA ALA A 46 9.65 -22.03 18.77
C ALA A 46 9.50 -21.17 20.03
N HIS A 47 8.55 -20.23 20.08
CA HIS A 47 8.37 -19.35 21.23
C HIS A 47 7.45 -19.98 22.29
N PRO A 48 7.79 -19.93 23.60
CA PRO A 48 6.95 -20.50 24.66
C PRO A 48 5.55 -19.85 24.77
N PHE A 49 5.38 -18.64 24.24
CA PHE A 49 4.10 -17.92 24.14
C PHE A 49 3.64 -17.77 22.68
N GLU A 50 3.82 -18.81 21.86
CA GLU A 50 3.48 -18.78 20.43
C GLU A 50 2.07 -18.22 20.17
N ASP A 51 1.07 -18.67 20.95
CA ASP A 51 -0.33 -18.27 20.75
C ASP A 51 -0.55 -16.78 21.03
N ASP A 52 -0.11 -16.28 22.20
CA ASP A 52 -0.22 -14.86 22.57
C ASP A 52 0.47 -13.95 21.53
N TRP A 53 1.60 -14.43 21.01
CA TRP A 53 2.40 -13.73 20.03
C TRP A 53 1.71 -13.68 18.66
N ARG A 54 1.12 -14.79 18.21
CA ARG A 54 0.31 -14.87 16.99
C ARG A 54 -0.91 -13.95 17.09
N ASP A 55 -1.57 -13.93 18.24
CA ASP A 55 -2.75 -13.09 18.49
C ASP A 55 -2.37 -11.62 18.46
N PHE A 56 -1.29 -11.24 19.14
CA PHE A 56 -0.77 -9.87 19.12
C PHE A 56 -0.41 -9.42 17.70
N ALA A 57 0.35 -10.22 16.96
CA ALA A 57 0.74 -9.89 15.58
C ALA A 57 -0.48 -9.78 14.65
N THR A 58 -1.43 -10.70 14.77
CA THR A 58 -2.68 -10.69 13.99
C THR A 58 -3.50 -9.45 14.30
N LYS A 59 -3.65 -9.11 15.59
CA LYS A 59 -4.35 -7.90 16.02
C LYS A 59 -3.67 -6.64 15.51
N ALA A 60 -2.35 -6.53 15.68
CA ALA A 60 -1.56 -5.40 15.21
C ALA A 60 -1.74 -5.15 13.70
N VAL A 61 -1.69 -6.21 12.89
CA VAL A 61 -1.92 -6.10 11.43
C VAL A 61 -3.36 -5.69 11.13
N ARG A 62 -4.36 -6.26 11.80
CA ARG A 62 -5.77 -5.88 11.60
C ARG A 62 -6.01 -4.41 11.93
N ASP A 63 -5.53 -3.94 13.08
CA ASP A 63 -5.66 -2.55 13.52
C ASP A 63 -5.02 -1.60 12.50
N TYR A 64 -3.82 -1.95 11.99
CA TYR A 64 -3.16 -1.18 10.94
C TYR A 64 -3.98 -1.14 9.65
N LEU A 65 -4.41 -2.30 9.13
CA LEU A 65 -5.17 -2.38 7.88
C LEU A 65 -6.50 -1.62 7.98
N GLN A 66 -7.17 -1.66 9.14
CA GLN A 66 -8.39 -0.90 9.39
C GLN A 66 -8.17 0.62 9.26
N ALA A 67 -7.00 1.13 9.66
CA ALA A 67 -6.64 2.54 9.49
C ALA A 67 -6.11 2.87 8.07
N ALA A 68 -5.47 1.89 7.43
CA ALA A 68 -4.83 2.03 6.12
C ALA A 68 -5.77 1.80 4.93
N GLN A 69 -6.92 1.16 5.14
CA GLN A 69 -7.88 0.88 4.07
C GLN A 69 -8.37 2.16 3.37
N GLY A 70 -8.72 2.05 2.10
CA GLY A 70 -9.24 3.18 1.33
C GLY A 70 -9.12 2.92 -0.16
N HIS A 71 -8.83 3.98 -0.92
CA HIS A 71 -8.75 3.91 -2.37
C HIS A 71 -7.37 4.35 -2.88
N VAL A 72 -6.91 3.68 -3.92
CA VAL A 72 -5.91 4.21 -4.87
C VAL A 72 -6.65 4.60 -6.13
N TYR A 73 -6.29 5.72 -6.75
CA TYR A 73 -6.99 6.26 -7.91
C TYR A 73 -6.04 6.82 -8.96
N VAL A 74 -6.50 6.82 -10.20
CA VAL A 74 -5.90 7.55 -11.32
C VAL A 74 -6.84 8.68 -11.71
N VAL A 75 -6.30 9.90 -11.79
CA VAL A 75 -7.02 11.06 -12.34
C VAL A 75 -6.23 11.65 -13.50
N GLY A 76 -6.94 12.21 -14.46
CA GLY A 76 -6.37 12.90 -15.62
C GLY A 76 -7.04 14.24 -15.83
N ASN A 77 -6.39 15.12 -16.57
CA ASN A 77 -6.96 16.39 -16.96
C ASN A 77 -7.15 16.41 -18.48
N PRO A 78 -8.39 16.60 -19.00
CA PRO A 78 -8.62 16.55 -20.44
C PRO A 78 -7.90 17.68 -21.21
N LEU A 79 -7.53 18.78 -20.53
CA LEU A 79 -6.69 19.84 -21.13
C LEU A 79 -5.20 19.47 -21.17
N GLN A 80 -4.79 18.43 -20.44
CA GLN A 80 -3.42 17.93 -20.39
C GLN A 80 -3.42 16.44 -20.78
N ARG A 81 -3.56 16.17 -22.08
CA ARG A 81 -3.57 14.79 -22.59
C ARG A 81 -2.33 14.01 -22.13
N ASP A 82 -2.56 12.76 -21.75
CA ASP A 82 -1.54 11.81 -21.28
C ASP A 82 -0.79 12.28 -20.01
N PHE A 83 -1.34 13.26 -19.28
CA PHE A 83 -0.84 13.68 -17.98
C PHE A 83 -1.76 13.17 -16.89
N LEU A 84 -1.26 12.22 -16.12
CA LEU A 84 -2.05 11.46 -15.15
C LEU A 84 -1.43 11.57 -13.76
N LYS A 85 -2.28 11.60 -12.75
CA LYS A 85 -1.88 11.54 -11.33
C LYS A 85 -2.38 10.25 -10.72
N VAL A 86 -1.49 9.53 -10.06
CA VAL A 86 -1.84 8.36 -9.25
C VAL A 86 -1.77 8.76 -7.79
N GLY A 87 -2.90 8.73 -7.10
CA GLY A 87 -2.99 9.14 -5.70
C GLY A 87 -3.75 8.13 -4.83
N LYS A 88 -3.84 8.46 -3.54
CA LYS A 88 -4.57 7.66 -2.55
C LYS A 88 -5.45 8.52 -1.66
N THR A 89 -6.47 7.89 -1.06
CA THR A 89 -7.36 8.54 -0.09
C THR A 89 -7.96 7.52 0.86
N GLY A 90 -8.17 7.91 2.13
CA GLY A 90 -8.98 7.13 3.08
C GLY A 90 -10.47 7.44 3.02
N ARG A 91 -10.86 8.39 2.17
CA ARG A 91 -12.25 8.76 1.84
C ARG A 91 -12.58 8.24 0.44
N THR A 92 -13.77 8.54 -0.08
CA THR A 92 -14.09 8.22 -1.48
C THR A 92 -13.26 9.05 -2.46
N PRO A 93 -12.91 8.52 -3.64
CA PRO A 93 -12.18 9.27 -4.67
C PRO A 93 -12.88 10.56 -5.10
N GLU A 94 -14.21 10.59 -5.14
CA GLU A 94 -15.02 11.74 -5.56
C GLU A 94 -14.86 12.91 -4.59
N LYS A 95 -14.91 12.63 -3.27
CA LYS A 95 -14.65 13.65 -2.24
C LYS A 95 -13.24 14.21 -2.36
N ARG A 96 -12.25 13.34 -2.62
CA ARG A 96 -10.86 13.77 -2.80
C ARG A 96 -10.67 14.58 -4.09
N LEU A 97 -11.40 14.24 -5.15
CA LEU A 97 -11.35 14.96 -6.42
C LEU A 97 -11.94 16.38 -6.30
N ALA A 98 -13.02 16.53 -5.54
CA ALA A 98 -13.59 17.84 -5.23
C ALA A 98 -12.60 18.75 -4.48
N GLU A 99 -11.78 18.19 -3.58
CA GLU A 99 -10.71 18.94 -2.88
C GLU A 99 -9.54 19.31 -3.81
N LEU A 100 -9.23 18.45 -4.79
CA LEU A 100 -8.14 18.67 -5.75
C LEU A 100 -8.49 19.73 -6.80
N ASN A 101 -9.75 19.79 -7.23
CA ASN A 101 -10.25 20.77 -8.19
C ASN A 101 -10.56 22.10 -7.49
N ASN A 102 -9.52 22.79 -7.06
CA ASN A 102 -9.60 24.17 -6.58
C ASN A 102 -9.21 25.17 -7.69
N GLU A 103 -9.38 26.47 -7.41
CA GLU A 103 -9.12 27.55 -8.36
C GLU A 103 -7.68 27.60 -8.91
N ALA A 104 -6.73 26.91 -8.28
CA ALA A 104 -5.32 26.89 -8.69
C ALA A 104 -4.99 25.82 -9.76
N VAL A 105 -5.95 24.97 -10.14
CA VAL A 105 -5.73 23.93 -11.16
C VAL A 105 -6.19 24.42 -12.54
N VAL A 106 -5.33 24.28 -13.55
CA VAL A 106 -5.68 24.59 -14.95
C VAL A 106 -6.65 23.53 -15.46
N GLY A 107 -7.96 23.79 -15.40
CA GLY A 107 -9.01 22.80 -15.75
C GLY A 107 -9.39 21.91 -14.57
N ALA A 108 -10.17 20.86 -14.83
CA ALA A 108 -10.63 19.92 -13.80
C ALA A 108 -10.02 18.53 -14.00
N PHE A 109 -9.42 17.98 -12.95
CA PHE A 109 -9.12 16.56 -12.90
C PHE A 109 -10.41 15.75 -12.92
N MET A 110 -10.43 14.71 -13.73
CA MET A 110 -11.48 13.72 -13.82
C MET A 110 -10.96 12.37 -13.33
N LEU A 111 -11.82 11.62 -12.64
CA LEU A 111 -11.50 10.26 -12.25
C LEU A 111 -11.43 9.37 -13.49
N VAL A 112 -10.29 8.69 -13.67
CA VAL A 112 -10.09 7.69 -14.73
C VAL A 112 -10.42 6.31 -14.19
N ALA A 113 -9.89 5.97 -13.01
CA ALA A 113 -10.12 4.70 -12.35
C ALA A 113 -9.87 4.80 -10.85
N SER A 114 -10.47 3.92 -10.07
CA SER A 114 -10.20 3.74 -8.63
C SER A 114 -10.30 2.28 -8.22
N TRP A 115 -9.57 1.92 -7.17
CA TRP A 115 -9.58 0.59 -6.57
C TRP A 115 -9.64 0.70 -5.06
N GLU A 116 -10.55 -0.06 -4.45
CA GLU A 116 -10.58 -0.28 -3.00
C GLU A 116 -9.47 -1.25 -2.59
N VAL A 117 -8.74 -0.88 -1.54
CA VAL A 117 -7.57 -1.60 -1.04
C VAL A 117 -7.50 -1.57 0.48
N LEU A 118 -6.92 -2.62 1.08
CA LEU A 118 -6.71 -2.71 2.52
C LEU A 118 -5.52 -1.87 3.00
N ASP A 119 -4.54 -1.61 2.13
CA ASP A 119 -3.39 -0.75 2.44
C ASP A 119 -3.13 0.22 1.29
N ARG A 120 -3.81 1.37 1.34
CA ARG A 120 -3.67 2.44 0.34
C ARG A 120 -2.25 3.01 0.29
N HIS A 121 -1.49 2.90 1.38
CA HIS A 121 -0.15 3.46 1.47
C HIS A 121 0.85 2.59 0.73
N TYR A 122 0.77 1.28 0.90
CA TYR A 122 1.62 0.34 0.18
C TYR A 122 1.29 0.29 -1.31
N VAL A 123 0.01 0.14 -1.67
CA VAL A 123 -0.38 -0.03 -3.08
C VAL A 123 -0.01 1.19 -3.92
N GLU A 124 -0.22 2.41 -3.42
CA GLU A 124 0.24 3.63 -4.11
C GLU A 124 1.76 3.62 -4.32
N LYS A 125 2.54 3.29 -3.28
CA LYS A 125 4.00 3.22 -3.37
C LYS A 125 4.47 2.15 -4.36
N ALA A 126 3.81 0.99 -4.37
CA ALA A 126 4.09 -0.09 -5.31
C ALA A 126 3.78 0.34 -6.75
N ALA A 127 2.64 0.99 -6.97
CA ALA A 127 2.26 1.54 -8.27
C ALA A 127 3.24 2.61 -8.75
N HIS A 128 3.62 3.57 -7.90
CA HIS A 128 4.60 4.61 -8.24
C HIS A 128 5.96 4.02 -8.61
N ARG A 129 6.39 2.95 -7.92
CA ARG A 129 7.61 2.23 -8.27
C ARG A 129 7.51 1.57 -9.65
N ALA A 130 6.40 0.90 -9.94
CA ALA A 130 6.14 0.27 -11.22
C ALA A 130 6.07 1.30 -12.37
N LEU A 131 5.58 2.51 -12.08
CA LEU A 131 5.43 3.61 -13.02
C LEU A 131 6.64 4.55 -13.10
N SER A 132 7.74 4.22 -12.43
CA SER A 132 8.91 5.11 -12.34
C SER A 132 9.49 5.50 -13.70
N CYS A 133 9.36 4.66 -14.73
CA CYS A 133 9.77 4.99 -16.11
C CYS A 133 8.86 6.03 -16.80
N PHE A 134 7.63 6.22 -16.33
CA PHE A 134 6.68 7.23 -16.80
C PHE A 134 6.66 8.48 -15.91
N ALA A 135 7.45 8.50 -14.82
CA ALA A 135 7.39 9.55 -13.83
C ALA A 135 7.83 10.90 -14.41
N ARG A 136 7.00 11.91 -14.25
CA ARG A 136 7.32 13.30 -14.62
C ARG A 136 7.70 14.11 -13.39
N VAL A 137 6.86 14.09 -12.36
CA VAL A 137 7.15 14.72 -11.07
C VAL A 137 6.33 14.06 -9.96
N LYS A 138 7.01 13.54 -8.93
CA LYS A 138 6.38 12.89 -7.77
C LYS A 138 5.33 11.84 -8.18
N GLU A 139 4.06 12.20 -8.04
CA GLU A 139 2.86 11.39 -8.26
C GLU A 139 2.21 11.59 -9.64
N PHE A 140 2.86 12.37 -10.51
CA PHE A 140 2.42 12.65 -11.86
C PHE A 140 3.25 11.89 -12.90
N PHE A 141 2.56 11.32 -13.87
CA PHE A 141 3.08 10.41 -14.87
C PHE A 141 2.69 10.89 -16.27
N GLN A 142 3.58 10.68 -17.23
CA GLN A 142 3.35 10.96 -18.63
C GLN A 142 3.14 9.64 -19.39
N GLY A 143 1.94 9.44 -19.95
CA GLY A 143 1.61 8.25 -20.73
C GLY A 143 0.11 8.07 -20.94
N HIS A 144 -0.24 7.14 -21.83
CA HIS A 144 -1.63 6.76 -22.06
C HIS A 144 -2.23 6.16 -20.76
N TYR A 145 -3.53 6.33 -20.56
CA TYR A 145 -4.20 5.90 -19.33
C TYR A 145 -4.17 4.38 -19.13
N GLU A 146 -4.23 3.60 -20.21
CA GLU A 146 -4.29 2.14 -20.12
C GLU A 146 -3.04 1.53 -19.45
N PRO A 147 -1.79 1.82 -19.85
CA PRO A 147 -0.60 1.34 -19.13
C PRO A 147 -0.56 1.78 -17.66
N VAL A 148 -0.99 3.00 -17.36
CA VAL A 148 -0.99 3.54 -15.99
C VAL A 148 -1.99 2.78 -15.13
N CYS A 149 -3.23 2.62 -15.60
CA CYS A 149 -4.26 1.85 -14.93
C CYS A 149 -3.87 0.38 -14.78
N ALA A 150 -3.25 -0.22 -15.79
CA ALA A 150 -2.77 -1.61 -15.73
C ALA A 150 -1.69 -1.82 -14.66
N ALA A 151 -0.75 -0.88 -14.52
CA ALA A 151 0.27 -0.96 -13.48
C ALA A 151 -0.31 -0.83 -12.07
N VAL A 152 -1.29 0.06 -11.88
CA VAL A 152 -1.99 0.20 -10.59
C VAL A 152 -2.81 -1.06 -10.28
N ALA A 153 -3.61 -1.55 -11.24
CA ALA A 153 -4.40 -2.76 -11.08
C ALA A 153 -3.52 -3.98 -10.75
N LYS A 154 -2.35 -4.11 -11.38
CA LYS A 154 -1.38 -5.16 -11.05
C LYS A 154 -0.91 -5.07 -9.59
N ALA A 155 -0.54 -3.87 -9.12
CA ALA A 155 -0.13 -3.68 -7.73
C ALA A 155 -1.26 -4.00 -6.72
N VAL A 156 -2.51 -3.67 -7.05
CA VAL A 156 -3.70 -4.02 -6.26
C VAL A 156 -3.87 -5.53 -6.16
N GLU A 157 -3.84 -6.23 -7.29
CA GLU A 157 -4.04 -7.68 -7.33
C GLU A 157 -2.90 -8.44 -6.62
N GLU A 158 -1.65 -8.00 -6.78
CA GLU A 158 -0.51 -8.58 -6.08
C GLU A 158 -0.62 -8.44 -4.56
N ASP A 159 -0.96 -7.26 -4.04
CA ASP A 159 -1.13 -7.03 -2.60
C ASP A 159 -2.35 -7.80 -2.05
N ARG A 160 -3.47 -7.81 -2.79
CA ARG A 160 -4.66 -8.59 -2.44
C ARG A 160 -4.35 -10.07 -2.33
N ALA A 161 -3.60 -10.63 -3.28
CA ALA A 161 -3.20 -12.03 -3.26
C ALA A 161 -2.24 -12.36 -2.09
N VAL A 162 -1.36 -11.43 -1.71
CA VAL A 162 -0.49 -11.57 -0.53
C VAL A 162 -1.32 -11.59 0.76
N LEU A 163 -2.20 -10.61 0.95
CA LEU A 163 -3.03 -10.48 2.15
C LEU A 163 -4.02 -11.64 2.29
N ALA A 164 -4.68 -12.04 1.20
CA ALA A 164 -5.64 -13.14 1.20
C ALA A 164 -4.99 -14.48 1.59
N ARG A 165 -3.77 -14.76 1.12
CA ARG A 165 -3.00 -15.96 1.53
C ARG A 165 -2.62 -15.95 3.01
N ALA A 166 -2.45 -14.76 3.58
CA ALA A 166 -2.18 -14.57 5.00
C ALA A 166 -3.44 -14.49 5.87
N GLY A 167 -4.64 -14.61 5.29
CA GLY A 167 -5.91 -14.59 6.02
C GLY A 167 -6.48 -13.19 6.30
N PHE A 168 -5.91 -12.14 5.70
CA PHE A 168 -6.45 -10.78 5.75
C PHE A 168 -7.34 -10.53 4.53
N ARG A 169 -8.58 -10.10 4.76
CA ARG A 169 -9.61 -9.83 3.74
C ARG A 169 -10.36 -8.56 4.10
#